data_AF-A0A7C2S8N9-F1
#
_entry.id   AF-A0A7C2S8N9-F1
#
_cell.length_a   1.000
_cell.length_b   1.000
_cell.length_c   1.000
_cell.angle_alpha   90.00
_cell.angle_beta   90.00
_cell.angle_gamma   90.00
#
_symmetry.space_group_name_H-M   'P 1'
#
loop_
_entity.id
_entity.type
_entity.pdbx_description
1 polymer ?
#
loop_
_entity_poly.entity_id
_entity_poly.type
_entity_poly.pdbx_seq_one_letter_code
_entity_poly.pdbx_strand_id
1 'polypeptide(L)'
;MVLEVAMKNAWVVRILATPLAILLWIGLFSYGIMVPSIDLVPAFRAQPSPFSGKLFHWLCAATLSNVLFLSLLTGVLGALYRHLQMWRLGKNGPPGPENLFSDLISGAIRAFLVYLLFVSGTIVVTDQPVASLTQATPGQYITIAATTSVFSFLVGIKPEILTKVVAKLEQIDGHSLRI
;
A
#
# COMPACT_ATOMS: atom_id res chain seq x y z
N MET A 1 29.64 -18.85 -13.88
CA MET A 1 29.81 -18.98 -12.41
C MET A 1 29.32 -17.76 -11.63
N VAL A 2 29.90 -16.55 -11.80
CA VAL A 2 29.47 -15.35 -11.04
C VAL A 2 28.00 -14.95 -11.30
N LEU A 3 27.56 -14.99 -12.56
CA LEU A 3 26.19 -14.66 -12.95
C LEU A 3 25.14 -15.64 -12.36
N GLU A 4 25.52 -16.91 -12.26
CA GLU A 4 24.66 -17.98 -11.77
C GLU A 4 24.44 -17.88 -10.26
N VAL A 5 25.50 -17.54 -9.52
CA VAL A 5 25.43 -17.25 -8.07
C VAL A 5 24.61 -15.99 -7.80
N ALA A 6 24.81 -14.93 -8.59
CA ALA A 6 24.04 -13.69 -8.45
C ALA A 6 22.54 -13.88 -8.72
N MET A 7 22.19 -14.64 -9.77
CA MET A 7 20.80 -14.99 -10.08
C MET A 7 20.17 -15.84 -8.97
N LYS A 8 20.90 -16.84 -8.43
CA LYS A 8 20.42 -17.69 -7.34
C LYS A 8 20.11 -16.89 -6.08
N ASN A 9 20.96 -15.91 -5.75
CA ASN A 9 20.78 -15.03 -4.60
C ASN A 9 19.57 -14.09 -4.75
N ALA A 10 19.38 -13.50 -5.93
CA ALA A 10 18.23 -12.63 -6.19
C ALA A 10 16.88 -13.37 -6.05
N TRP A 11 16.84 -14.65 -6.41
CA TRP A 11 15.62 -15.47 -6.27
C TRP A 11 15.31 -15.86 -4.84
N VAL A 12 16.33 -16.25 -4.07
CA VAL A 12 16.16 -16.54 -2.63
C VAL A 12 15.62 -15.31 -1.91
N VAL A 13 16.14 -14.12 -2.23
CA VAL A 13 15.63 -12.85 -1.68
C VAL A 13 14.15 -12.65 -2.01
N ARG A 14 13.70 -12.92 -3.25
CA ARG A 14 12.28 -12.75 -3.63
C ARG A 14 11.34 -13.73 -2.92
N ILE A 15 11.75 -14.99 -2.82
CA ILE A 15 10.97 -16.04 -2.15
C ILE A 15 10.86 -15.77 -0.66
N LEU A 16 11.90 -15.25 -0.02
CA LEU A 16 11.88 -14.88 1.41
C LEU A 16 11.20 -13.54 1.67
N ALA A 17 11.35 -12.56 0.76
CA ALA A 17 10.74 -11.23 0.90
C ALA A 17 9.21 -11.28 0.86
N THR A 18 8.62 -12.18 0.07
CA THR A 18 7.16 -12.30 -0.06
C THR A 18 6.47 -12.69 1.27
N PRO A 19 6.79 -13.81 1.94
CA PRO A 19 6.19 -14.16 3.22
C PRO A 19 6.54 -13.14 4.30
N LEU A 20 7.75 -12.58 4.30
CA LEU A 20 8.12 -11.51 5.24
C LEU A 20 7.23 -10.28 5.08
N ALA A 21 6.98 -9.84 3.85
CA ALA A 21 6.10 -8.71 3.57
C ALA A 21 4.63 -9.01 3.91
N ILE A 22 4.17 -10.26 3.74
CA ILE A 22 2.84 -10.69 4.21
C ILE A 22 2.75 -10.63 5.74
N LEU A 23 3.75 -11.16 6.45
CA LEU A 23 3.78 -11.10 7.92
C LEU A 23 3.84 -9.66 8.43
N LEU A 24 4.64 -8.80 7.78
CA LEU A 24 4.70 -7.38 8.09
C LEU A 24 3.35 -6.70 7.86
N TRP A 25 2.65 -7.05 6.79
CA TRP A 25 1.32 -6.53 6.51
C TRP A 25 0.32 -6.96 7.58
N ILE A 26 0.31 -8.24 7.96
CA ILE A 26 -0.57 -8.76 9.03
C ILE A 26 -0.28 -8.06 10.35
N GLY A 27 1.00 -7.90 10.70
CA GLY A 27 1.41 -7.22 11.93
C GLY A 27 0.95 -5.77 11.96
N LEU A 28 1.20 -5.02 10.89
CA LEU A 28 0.80 -3.61 10.78
C LEU A 28 -0.73 -3.46 10.75
N PHE A 29 -1.43 -4.34 10.04
CA PHE A 29 -2.89 -4.35 9.97
C PHE A 29 -3.51 -4.62 11.34
N SER A 30 -3.03 -5.66 12.03
CA SER A 30 -3.50 -6.04 13.36
C SER A 30 -3.21 -4.95 14.39
N TYR A 31 -2.04 -4.32 14.31
CA TYR A 31 -1.69 -3.21 15.20
C TYR A 31 -2.65 -2.02 15.07
N GLY A 32 -3.06 -1.67 13.85
CA GLY A 32 -4.08 -0.64 13.61
C GLY A 32 -5.48 -0.99 14.13
N ILE A 33 -5.82 -2.29 14.25
CA ILE A 33 -7.06 -2.73 14.93
C ILE A 33 -6.93 -2.55 16.45
N MET A 34 -5.80 -2.97 17.02
CA MET A 34 -5.58 -3.00 18.47
C MET A 34 -5.43 -1.60 19.08
N VAL A 35 -4.97 -0.63 18.30
CA VAL A 35 -4.77 0.76 18.75
C VAL A 35 -5.64 1.69 17.91
N PRO A 36 -6.91 1.93 18.33
CA PRO A 36 -7.82 2.78 17.60
C PRO A 36 -7.29 4.20 17.48
N SER A 37 -7.39 4.80 16.29
CA SER A 37 -6.87 6.16 16.08
C SER A 37 -7.54 7.23 16.92
N ILE A 38 -8.81 7.01 17.29
CA ILE A 38 -9.59 7.90 18.16
C ILE A 38 -8.94 8.10 19.54
N ASP A 39 -8.21 7.09 20.04
CA ASP A 39 -7.61 7.10 21.37
C ASP A 39 -6.16 7.64 21.39
N LEU A 40 -5.54 7.85 20.22
CA LEU A 40 -4.12 8.23 20.13
C LEU A 40 -3.83 9.63 20.68
N VAL A 41 -4.65 10.62 20.33
CA VAL A 41 -4.41 12.02 20.74
C VAL A 41 -4.55 12.20 22.25
N PRO A 42 -5.60 11.67 22.92
CA PRO A 42 -5.68 11.68 24.37
C PRO A 42 -4.50 10.95 25.04
N ALA A 43 -4.14 9.76 24.53
CA ALA A 43 -3.05 8.96 25.08
C ALA A 43 -1.69 9.67 25.02
N PHE A 44 -1.38 10.36 23.92
CA PHE A 44 -0.12 11.10 23.77
C PHE A 44 -0.02 12.36 24.64
N ARG A 45 -1.16 12.96 25.00
CA ARG A 45 -1.20 14.08 25.94
C ARG A 45 -1.03 13.62 27.39
N ALA A 46 -1.54 12.44 27.73
CA ALA A 46 -1.52 11.92 29.10
C ALA A 46 -0.18 11.29 29.52
N GLN A 47 0.60 10.72 28.58
CA GLN A 47 1.82 9.99 28.93
C GLN A 47 3.12 10.73 28.55
N PRO A 48 4.07 10.85 29.50
CA PRO A 48 5.44 11.29 29.20
C PRO A 48 6.22 10.13 28.58
N SER A 49 6.02 9.88 27.29
CA SER A 49 6.86 8.96 26.50
C SER A 49 7.84 9.73 25.60
N PRO A 50 9.01 9.14 25.27
CA PRO A 50 9.97 9.77 24.37
C PRO A 50 9.33 10.05 23.00
N PHE A 51 9.75 11.14 22.35
CA PHE A 51 9.22 11.57 21.06
C PHE A 51 9.26 10.45 20.00
N SER A 52 10.34 9.66 19.97
CA SER A 52 10.49 8.52 19.05
C SER A 52 9.41 7.45 19.25
N GLY A 53 9.04 7.14 20.49
CA GLY A 53 7.98 6.20 20.80
C GLY A 53 6.60 6.70 20.39
N LYS A 54 6.34 8.01 20.60
CA LYS A 54 5.10 8.65 20.14
C LYS A 54 5.00 8.67 18.62
N LEU A 55 6.09 9.00 17.94
CA LEU A 55 6.15 9.03 16.48
C LEU A 55 5.92 7.63 15.90
N PHE A 56 6.57 6.60 16.45
CA PHE A 56 6.35 5.21 16.03
C PHE A 56 4.88 4.79 16.17
N HIS A 57 4.28 5.04 17.35
CA HIS A 57 2.86 4.74 17.57
C HIS A 57 1.97 5.51 16.60
N TRP A 58 2.27 6.79 16.33
CA TRP A 58 1.49 7.59 15.40
C TRP A 58 1.60 7.08 13.96
N LEU A 59 2.81 6.71 13.52
CA LEU A 59 3.04 6.14 12.19
C LEU A 59 2.35 4.78 12.01
N CYS A 60 2.34 3.95 13.06
CA CYS A 60 1.79 2.60 12.99
C CYS A 60 0.30 2.50 13.36
N ALA A 61 -0.28 3.42 14.13
CA ALA A 61 -1.67 3.31 14.60
C ALA A 61 -2.61 4.42 14.07
N ALA A 62 -2.08 5.57 13.64
CA ALA A 62 -2.97 6.57 13.05
C ALA A 62 -3.48 6.04 11.70
N THR A 63 -4.80 6.11 11.48
CA THR A 63 -5.47 5.41 10.37
C THR A 63 -4.84 5.78 9.04
N LEU A 64 -4.63 7.08 8.77
CA LEU A 64 -4.05 7.54 7.50
C LEU A 64 -2.62 7.02 7.27
N SER A 65 -1.73 7.12 8.26
CA SER A 65 -0.34 6.66 8.14
C SER A 65 -0.26 5.14 8.04
N ASN A 66 -1.00 4.42 8.88
CA ASN A 66 -1.07 2.97 8.84
C ASN A 66 -1.57 2.48 7.48
N VAL A 67 -2.71 3.01 7.01
CA VAL A 67 -3.30 2.64 5.71
C VAL A 67 -2.36 2.99 4.55
N LEU A 68 -1.64 4.12 4.62
CA LEU A 68 -0.59 4.46 3.67
C LEU A 68 0.48 3.36 3.62
N PHE A 69 1.04 2.97 4.76
CA PHE A 69 2.07 1.94 4.81
C PHE A 69 1.57 0.57 4.33
N LEU A 70 0.35 0.19 4.69
CA LEU A 70 -0.30 -1.03 4.17
C LEU A 70 -0.46 -0.98 2.65
N SER A 71 -0.86 0.16 2.11
CA SER A 71 -1.01 0.38 0.66
C SER A 71 0.34 0.24 -0.04
N LEU A 72 1.38 0.93 0.44
CA LEU A 72 2.73 0.82 -0.12
C LEU A 72 3.25 -0.62 -0.10
N LEU A 73 3.10 -1.30 1.04
CA LEU A 73 3.55 -2.67 1.23
C LEU A 73 2.81 -3.65 0.30
N THR A 74 1.51 -3.47 0.10
CA THR A 74 0.73 -4.29 -0.83
C THR A 74 1.04 -4.00 -2.30
N GLY A 75 1.36 -2.76 -2.65
CA GLY A 75 1.91 -2.42 -3.97
C GLY A 75 3.22 -3.15 -4.26
N VAL A 76 4.13 -3.19 -3.30
CA VAL A 76 5.39 -3.95 -3.37
C VAL A 76 5.11 -5.45 -3.49
N LEU A 77 4.21 -6.00 -2.68
CA LEU A 77 3.78 -7.39 -2.77
C LEU A 77 3.21 -7.74 -4.15
N GLY A 78 2.40 -6.86 -4.74
CA GLY A 78 1.86 -7.04 -6.09
C GLY A 78 2.95 -7.07 -7.16
N ALA A 79 3.95 -6.19 -7.03
CA ALA A 79 5.12 -6.20 -7.92
C ALA A 79 5.94 -7.49 -7.76
N LEU A 80 6.21 -7.94 -6.52
CA LEU A 80 6.87 -9.22 -6.25
C LEU A 80 6.10 -10.40 -6.86
N TYR A 81 4.78 -10.41 -6.70
CA TYR A 81 3.91 -11.43 -7.28
C TYR A 81 3.99 -11.45 -8.81
N ARG A 82 3.96 -10.28 -9.48
CA ARG A 82 4.12 -10.17 -10.93
C ARG A 82 5.41 -10.84 -11.41
N HIS A 83 6.52 -10.61 -10.71
CA HIS A 83 7.80 -11.26 -11.03
C HIS A 83 7.76 -12.77 -10.84
N LEU A 84 7.16 -13.26 -9.75
CA LEU A 84 6.98 -14.70 -9.51
C LEU A 84 6.12 -15.33 -10.62
N GLN A 85 5.09 -14.63 -11.09
CA GLN A 85 4.20 -15.11 -12.16
C GLN A 85 4.92 -15.17 -13.51
N MET A 86 5.69 -14.14 -13.89
CA MET A 86 6.47 -14.13 -15.14
C MET A 86 7.44 -15.31 -15.20
N TRP A 87 8.12 -15.59 -14.08
CA TRP A 87 9.01 -16.75 -13.96
C TRP A 87 8.28 -18.08 -14.13
N ARG A 88 7.16 -18.29 -13.42
CA ARG A 88 6.36 -19.53 -13.54
C ARG A 88 5.91 -19.80 -14.97
N LEU A 89 5.66 -18.74 -15.74
CA LEU A 89 5.20 -18.83 -17.13
C LEU A 89 6.35 -18.94 -18.14
N GLY A 90 7.62 -18.91 -17.70
CA GLY A 90 8.79 -18.89 -18.58
C GLY A 90 8.82 -17.67 -19.52
N LYS A 91 8.01 -16.64 -19.23
CA LYS A 91 7.92 -15.43 -20.06
C LYS A 91 8.98 -14.45 -19.58
N ASN A 92 10.01 -14.29 -20.40
CA ASN A 92 11.22 -13.50 -20.14
C ASN A 92 12.05 -14.09 -18.99
N GLY A 93 13.37 -14.17 -19.17
CA GLY A 93 14.28 -14.58 -18.10
C GLY A 93 14.14 -13.68 -16.86
N PRO A 94 14.75 -14.05 -15.72
CA PRO A 94 14.76 -13.19 -14.54
C PRO A 94 15.20 -11.77 -14.94
N PRO A 95 14.41 -10.72 -14.68
CA PRO A 95 14.95 -9.37 -14.81
C PRO A 95 16.15 -9.28 -13.85
N GLY A 96 17.25 -8.72 -14.34
CA GLY A 96 18.47 -8.53 -13.58
C GLY A 96 18.19 -7.82 -12.24
N PRO A 97 19.07 -7.98 -11.24
CA PRO A 97 18.88 -7.40 -9.91
C PRO A 97 18.66 -5.88 -9.94
N GLU A 98 19.25 -5.18 -10.91
CA GLU A 98 19.07 -3.75 -11.16
C GLU A 98 17.63 -3.33 -11.52
N ASN A 99 16.86 -4.22 -12.17
CA ASN A 99 15.49 -3.94 -12.57
C ASN A 99 14.47 -4.21 -11.45
N LEU A 100 14.81 -5.08 -10.49
CA LEU A 100 13.90 -5.46 -9.39
C LEU A 100 13.56 -4.26 -8.51
N PHE A 101 14.57 -3.53 -8.05
CA PHE A 101 14.35 -2.42 -7.12
C PHE A 101 13.49 -1.31 -7.75
N SER A 102 13.76 -0.99 -9.03
CA SER A 102 12.95 -0.06 -9.81
C SER A 102 11.50 -0.53 -9.96
N ASP A 103 11.29 -1.82 -10.21
CA ASP A 103 9.95 -2.41 -10.29
C ASP A 103 9.20 -2.38 -8.95
N LEU A 104 9.87 -2.63 -7.83
CA LEU A 104 9.28 -2.55 -6.49
C LEU A 104 8.90 -1.10 -6.13
N ILE A 105 9.78 -0.15 -6.41
CA ILE A 105 9.48 1.28 -6.24
C ILE A 105 8.30 1.67 -7.11
N SER A 106 8.26 1.23 -8.37
CA SER A 106 7.14 1.53 -9.26
C SER A 106 5.82 0.95 -8.73
N GLY A 107 5.84 -0.25 -8.15
CA GLY A 107 4.69 -0.83 -7.46
C GLY A 107 4.23 0.01 -6.26
N ALA A 108 5.17 0.45 -5.42
CA ALA A 108 4.89 1.31 -4.28
C ALA A 108 4.30 2.66 -4.68
N ILE A 109 4.85 3.32 -5.72
CA ILE A 109 4.35 4.61 -6.24
C ILE A 109 2.92 4.46 -6.76
N ARG A 110 2.60 3.39 -7.49
CA ARG A 110 1.22 3.18 -7.97
C ARG A 110 0.25 2.94 -6.83
N ALA A 111 0.66 2.18 -5.80
CA ALA A 111 -0.15 2.02 -4.61
C ALA A 111 -0.31 3.32 -3.81
N PHE A 112 0.71 4.18 -3.80
CA PHE A 112 0.59 5.53 -3.24
C PHE A 112 -0.50 6.34 -3.98
N LEU A 113 -0.58 6.25 -5.31
CA LEU A 113 -1.64 6.89 -6.08
C LEU A 113 -3.03 6.33 -5.74
N VAL A 114 -3.15 5.02 -5.52
CA VAL A 114 -4.40 4.40 -5.03
C VAL A 114 -4.79 4.95 -3.66
N TYR A 115 -3.83 5.07 -2.74
CA TYR A 115 -4.05 5.68 -1.43
C TYR A 115 -4.53 7.13 -1.56
N LEU A 116 -3.88 7.95 -2.39
CA LEU A 116 -4.29 9.34 -2.62
C LEU A 116 -5.70 9.42 -3.23
N LEU A 117 -6.03 8.55 -4.18
CA LEU A 117 -7.37 8.48 -4.77
C LEU A 117 -8.42 8.13 -3.71
N PHE A 118 -8.10 7.20 -2.81
CA PHE A 118 -8.99 6.82 -1.72
C PHE A 118 -9.21 7.96 -0.72
N VAL A 119 -8.13 8.62 -0.29
CA VAL A 119 -8.21 9.73 0.67
C VAL A 119 -8.96 10.92 0.05
N SER A 120 -8.61 11.30 -1.18
CA SER A 120 -9.31 12.40 -1.89
C SER A 120 -10.78 12.07 -2.13
N GLY A 121 -11.10 10.86 -2.59
CA GLY A 121 -12.48 10.40 -2.75
C GLY A 121 -13.27 10.44 -1.45
N THR A 122 -12.66 10.01 -0.34
CA THR A 122 -13.30 10.09 0.99
C THR A 122 -13.56 11.54 1.39
N ILE A 123 -12.58 12.44 1.19
CA ILE A 123 -12.73 13.86 1.52
C ILE A 123 -13.90 14.51 0.76
N VAL A 124 -14.11 14.13 -0.50
CA VAL A 124 -15.19 14.67 -1.34
C VAL A 124 -16.55 14.11 -0.97
N VAL A 125 -16.63 12.83 -0.58
CA VAL A 125 -17.92 12.13 -0.37
C VAL A 125 -18.48 12.33 1.03
N THR A 126 -17.64 12.57 2.04
CA THR A 126 -18.08 12.65 3.44
C THR A 126 -18.27 14.08 3.92
N ASP A 127 -19.36 14.34 4.66
CA ASP A 127 -19.63 15.65 5.28
C ASP A 127 -18.63 16.02 6.39
N GLN A 128 -18.03 15.02 7.03
CA GLN A 128 -17.01 15.19 8.09
C GLN A 128 -15.72 14.42 7.74
N PRO A 129 -14.93 14.92 6.77
CA PRO A 129 -13.81 14.16 6.21
C PRO A 129 -12.66 13.98 7.18
N VAL A 130 -12.35 15.01 7.98
CA VAL A 130 -11.26 14.95 8.96
C VAL A 130 -11.59 13.94 10.07
N ALA A 131 -12.81 13.98 10.62
CA ALA A 131 -13.23 13.06 11.68
C ALA A 131 -13.24 11.62 11.16
N SER A 132 -13.80 11.39 9.96
CA SER A 132 -13.89 10.06 9.35
C SER A 132 -12.52 9.41 9.09
N LEU A 133 -11.49 10.21 8.78
CA LEU A 133 -10.14 9.72 8.47
C LEU A 133 -9.20 9.67 9.68
N THR A 134 -9.41 10.51 10.70
CA THR A 134 -8.53 10.59 11.88
C THR A 134 -9.08 9.88 13.11
N GLN A 135 -10.40 9.68 13.17
CA GLN A 135 -11.12 9.05 14.27
C GLN A 135 -11.94 7.85 13.77
N ALA A 136 -11.40 7.12 12.79
CA ALA A 136 -12.06 5.94 12.26
C ALA A 136 -12.29 4.89 13.36
N THR A 137 -13.51 4.37 13.44
CA THR A 137 -13.82 3.20 14.27
C THR A 137 -13.09 1.97 13.74
N PRO A 138 -12.87 0.91 14.56
CA PRO A 138 -12.20 -0.31 14.09
C PRO A 138 -12.84 -0.93 12.84
N GLY A 139 -14.17 -0.91 12.74
CA GLY A 139 -14.88 -1.43 11.56
C GLY A 139 -14.64 -0.58 10.30
N GLN A 140 -14.62 0.76 10.43
CA GLN A 140 -14.26 1.65 9.33
C GLN A 140 -12.81 1.45 8.92
N TYR A 141 -11.89 1.35 9.88
CA TYR A 141 -10.48 1.08 9.63
C TYR A 141 -10.28 -0.23 8.85
N ILE A 142 -10.89 -1.35 9.28
CA ILE A 142 -10.79 -2.64 8.60
C ILE A 142 -11.22 -2.51 7.14
N THR A 143 -12.35 -1.84 6.91
CA THR A 143 -12.91 -1.65 5.56
C THR A 143 -11.98 -0.82 4.69
N ILE A 144 -11.48 0.31 5.22
CA ILE A 144 -10.55 1.20 4.52
C ILE A 144 -9.27 0.43 4.18
N ALA A 145 -8.60 -0.13 5.21
CA ALA A 145 -7.31 -0.79 5.10
C ALA A 145 -7.35 -2.01 4.17
N ALA A 146 -8.40 -2.85 4.26
CA ALA A 146 -8.56 -4.00 3.39
C ALA A 146 -8.83 -3.58 1.93
N THR A 147 -9.73 -2.61 1.73
CA THR A 147 -10.09 -2.14 0.38
C THR A 147 -8.89 -1.51 -0.32
N THR A 148 -8.20 -0.57 0.32
CA THR A 148 -7.02 0.09 -0.26
C THR A 148 -5.88 -0.90 -0.50
N SER A 149 -5.69 -1.88 0.39
CA SER A 149 -4.71 -2.96 0.22
C SER A 149 -4.99 -3.81 -1.02
N VAL A 150 -6.26 -4.18 -1.26
CA VAL A 150 -6.64 -4.96 -2.44
C VAL A 150 -6.36 -4.18 -3.72
N PHE A 151 -6.80 -2.92 -3.82
CA PHE A 151 -6.55 -2.10 -5.02
C PHE A 151 -5.05 -1.84 -5.23
N SER A 152 -4.31 -1.56 -4.15
CA SER A 152 -2.86 -1.36 -4.18
C SER A 152 -2.12 -2.61 -4.67
N PHE A 153 -2.51 -3.78 -4.19
CA PHE A 153 -1.99 -5.05 -4.67
C PHE A 153 -2.29 -5.27 -6.16
N LEU A 154 -3.52 -5.00 -6.60
CA LEU A 154 -3.93 -5.15 -8.00
C LEU A 154 -3.10 -4.28 -8.96
N VAL A 155 -2.88 -3.00 -8.63
CA VAL A 155 -2.05 -2.11 -9.46
C VAL A 155 -0.56 -2.48 -9.42
N GLY A 156 -0.12 -3.14 -8.34
CA GLY A 156 1.20 -3.77 -8.26
C GLY A 156 1.35 -4.95 -9.22
N ILE A 157 0.32 -5.82 -9.31
CA ILE A 157 0.33 -6.96 -10.24
C ILE A 157 0.19 -6.49 -11.70
N LYS A 158 -0.77 -5.62 -11.99
CA LYS A 158 -1.14 -5.19 -13.35
C LYS A 158 -1.08 -3.66 -13.46
N PRO A 159 0.07 -3.09 -13.90
CA PRO A 159 0.24 -1.64 -14.08
C PRO A 159 -0.88 -0.97 -14.89
N GLU A 160 -1.43 -1.70 -15.87
CA GLU A 160 -2.37 -1.19 -16.86
C GLU A 160 -3.75 -0.92 -16.25
N ILE A 161 -4.02 -1.38 -15.03
CA ILE A 161 -5.27 -1.05 -14.33
C ILE A 161 -5.36 0.45 -14.10
N LEU A 162 -4.26 1.08 -13.66
CA LEU A 162 -4.27 2.51 -13.34
C LEU A 162 -4.49 3.36 -14.58
N THR A 163 -3.85 3.02 -15.71
CA THR A 163 -4.04 3.74 -16.97
C THR A 163 -5.46 3.62 -17.50
N LYS A 164 -6.09 2.44 -17.35
CA LYS A 164 -7.51 2.25 -17.71
C LYS A 164 -8.46 3.05 -16.82
N VAL A 165 -8.15 3.20 -15.54
CA VAL A 165 -8.94 4.03 -14.62
C VAL A 165 -8.84 5.50 -15.01
N VAL A 166 -7.63 6.01 -15.22
CA VAL A 166 -7.41 7.41 -15.64
C VAL A 166 -8.10 7.71 -16.97
N ALA A 167 -7.94 6.85 -17.97
CA ALA A 167 -8.59 7.03 -19.27
C ALA A 167 -10.13 7.06 -19.18
N LYS A 168 -10.72 6.28 -18.26
CA LYS A 168 -12.17 6.32 -18.01
C LYS A 168 -12.60 7.63 -17.34
N LEU A 169 -11.79 8.18 -16.43
CA LEU A 169 -12.09 9.46 -15.78
C LEU A 169 -12.06 10.62 -16.77
N GLU A 170 -11.07 10.65 -17.68
CA GLU A 170 -10.99 11.65 -18.76
C GLU A 170 -12.22 11.61 -19.69
N GLN A 171 -12.73 10.41 -20.00
CA GLN A 171 -13.95 10.26 -20.80
C GLN A 171 -15.20 10.84 -20.12
N ILE A 172 -15.29 10.74 -18.79
CA ILE A 172 -16.41 11.30 -18.02
C ILE A 172 -16.36 12.83 -18.06
N ASP A 173 -15.17 13.42 -17.87
CA ASP A 173 -15.00 14.87 -17.90
C ASP A 173 -15.29 15.46 -19.30
N GLY A 174 -14.85 14.77 -20.36
CA GLY A 174 -15.14 15.16 -21.75
C GLY A 174 -16.63 15.13 -22.12
N HIS A 175 -17.45 14.37 -21.40
CA HIS A 175 -18.91 14.38 -21.57
C HIS A 175 -19.60 15.51 -20.79
N SER A 176 -19.01 15.99 -19.70
CA SER A 176 -19.53 17.09 -18.88
C SER A 176 -19.48 18.45 -19.60
N LEU A 177 -18.53 18.64 -20.51
CA LEU A 177 -18.32 19.89 -21.26
C LEU A 177 -19.21 20.03 -22.52
N ARG A 178 -20.13 19.11 -22.79
CA ARG A 178 -21.03 19.12 -23.96
C ARG A 178 -22.51 19.36 -23.64
N ILE A 179 -22.82 19.87 -22.45
CA ILE A 179 -24.19 20.22 -22.03
C ILE A 179 -24.31 21.74 -21.91
#